data_AF-A0A255G8I9-F1
#
_entry.id   AF-A0A255G8I9-F1
#
_cell.length_a   1.000
_cell.length_b   1.000
_cell.length_c   1.000
_cell.angle_alpha   90.00
_cell.angle_beta   90.00
_cell.angle_gamma   90.00
#
_symmetry.space_group_name_H-M   'P 1'
#
loop_
_entity.id
_entity.type
_entity.pdbx_description
1 polymer ?
#
loop_
_entity_poly.entity_id
_entity_poly.type
_entity_poly.pdbx_seq_one_letter_code
_entity_poly.pdbx_strand_id
1 'polypeptide(L)'
;MSTSNLCNEPHPSDRAGLSRRTLLGGAAALGAAGALGLGGALAGTRPAAAVTQQRTQLTTACIAARPTEQDRTFQSLTASDLRSTGYYLPPNTELKVSVAAATAEQCELVVGAPDTHPDPSKRAPRSYPLRTGSQKITDPIGGVLYWKVIGPRGYLRATLGETAQPMPYYVYGETNELEFQRQLDTRPTPFVELVSAHAMLTVHRESMTQYRGEDHNELMSLYEEIIGIEDAVAGMDGTTPTHARLAHKYHFITFPGGITGVGAYATHGHMSFPTPIQDRLLTVEGVRMRGWGLYHELGHQHQQTVYKPSSLTEVTVNIYALAVNAAFAVKYGQLPRLHSPQADGQSEWERAFPKIGSPGVDFFTTFTAFEKVVMFEQLRLAFGDDFQPKVHKLIRDERPDPGAYDDEAYRLGQLVFYYSKAAGANLLQFFDRWGMPMTADTRNRVTALGLPQPSVDPSTIRDEQGARLTSRILASPQLRTANGLR
;
A
#
# COMPACT_ATOMS: atom_id res chain seq x y z
N MET A 1 3.58 8.51 -12.94
CA MET A 1 4.38 7.37 -12.47
C MET A 1 5.38 7.94 -11.49
N SER A 2 5.30 7.57 -10.21
CA SER A 2 6.32 7.90 -9.21
C SER A 2 7.24 6.70 -9.12
N THR A 3 8.55 6.88 -9.30
CA THR A 3 9.53 5.79 -9.32
C THR A 3 10.51 5.97 -8.17
N SER A 4 10.64 4.98 -7.30
CA SER A 4 11.53 5.07 -6.15
C SER A 4 12.79 4.24 -6.30
N ASN A 5 13.95 4.90 -6.26
CA ASN A 5 15.27 4.25 -6.12
C ASN A 5 15.60 3.95 -4.65
N LEU A 6 14.82 4.48 -3.70
CA LEU A 6 15.03 4.35 -2.25
C LEU A 6 14.68 2.95 -1.71
N CYS A 7 14.08 2.11 -2.56
CA CYS A 7 13.79 0.70 -2.29
C CYS A 7 15.00 -0.23 -2.46
N ASN A 8 16.11 0.25 -3.03
CA ASN A 8 17.33 -0.54 -3.24
C ASN A 8 18.14 -0.64 -1.94
N GLU A 9 17.84 -1.65 -1.11
CA GLU A 9 18.73 -2.09 -0.03
C GLU A 9 19.77 -3.09 -0.57
N PRO A 10 21.01 -3.10 -0.06
CA PRO A 10 22.04 -4.03 -0.52
C PRO A 10 21.62 -5.48 -0.25
N HIS A 11 21.60 -6.29 -1.31
CA HIS A 11 21.39 -7.74 -1.23
C HIS A 11 22.56 -8.43 -0.49
N PRO A 12 22.33 -9.20 0.59
CA PRO A 12 23.28 -10.23 0.99
C PRO A 12 23.22 -11.36 -0.04
N SER A 13 24.38 -11.74 -0.57
CA SER A 13 24.54 -12.81 -1.56
C SER A 13 23.94 -14.14 -1.13
N ASP A 14 23.20 -14.77 -2.05
CA ASP A 14 22.52 -16.05 -1.89
C ASP A 14 23.48 -17.19 -1.49
N ARG A 15 23.12 -17.90 -0.42
CA ARG A 15 23.44 -19.32 -0.26
C ARG A 15 22.21 -20.07 0.20
N ALA A 16 21.78 -21.01 -0.64
CA ALA A 16 20.69 -21.94 -0.39
C ALA A 16 20.90 -22.69 0.94
N GLY A 17 19.99 -22.44 1.89
CA GLY A 17 19.85 -23.19 3.13
C GLY A 17 18.84 -24.34 2.93
N LEU A 18 19.33 -25.55 3.17
CA LEU A 18 18.62 -26.83 3.02
C LEU A 18 17.29 -26.89 3.82
N SER A 19 16.24 -27.43 3.19
CA SER A 19 14.94 -27.66 3.83
C SER A 19 15.01 -28.79 4.86
N ARG A 20 14.41 -28.58 6.03
CA ARG A 20 14.15 -29.65 7.01
C ARG A 20 12.83 -30.33 6.67
N ARG A 21 12.92 -31.49 5.99
CA ARG A 21 11.86 -32.50 5.98
C ARG A 21 11.82 -33.20 7.35
N THR A 22 10.65 -33.29 7.96
CA THR A 22 10.41 -34.26 9.04
C THR A 22 9.38 -35.28 8.56
N LEU A 23 9.80 -36.55 8.55
CA LEU A 23 9.05 -37.74 8.20
C LEU A 23 8.01 -38.08 9.28
N LEU A 24 6.76 -38.32 8.89
CA LEU A 24 5.79 -39.09 9.66
C LEU A 24 5.81 -40.52 9.12
N GLY A 25 6.56 -41.39 9.79
CA GLY A 25 6.54 -42.84 9.60
C GLY A 25 6.04 -43.51 10.88
N GLY A 26 4.96 -44.28 10.76
CA GLY A 26 4.28 -44.90 11.89
C GLY A 26 5.03 -46.08 12.52
N ALA A 27 4.63 -46.40 13.75
CA ALA A 27 4.77 -47.72 14.33
C ALA A 27 3.56 -48.00 15.24
N ALA A 28 2.86 -49.08 14.95
CA ALA A 28 1.86 -49.69 15.80
C ALA A 28 2.54 -50.75 16.69
N ALA A 29 2.17 -50.82 17.97
CA ALA A 29 1.69 -52.04 18.65
C ALA A 29 1.71 -51.92 20.20
N LEU A 30 0.51 -52.14 20.76
CA LEU A 30 0.17 -52.92 21.97
C LEU A 30 0.72 -52.53 23.35
N GLY A 31 -0.23 -52.12 24.21
CA GLY A 31 -0.15 -52.19 25.67
C GLY A 31 -1.49 -51.83 26.29
N ALA A 32 -2.28 -52.83 26.68
CA ALA A 32 -3.60 -52.68 27.29
C ALA A 32 -3.50 -52.50 28.81
N ALA A 33 -4.31 -51.60 29.39
CA ALA A 33 -5.16 -51.80 30.58
C ALA A 33 -5.58 -50.46 31.23
N GLY A 34 -6.87 -50.33 31.59
CA GLY A 34 -7.25 -49.58 32.80
C GLY A 34 -8.05 -48.27 32.65
N ALA A 35 -9.34 -48.41 32.32
CA ALA A 35 -10.50 -47.80 33.02
C ALA A 35 -10.75 -46.27 33.09
N LEU A 36 -12.04 -45.97 32.92
CA LEU A 36 -12.86 -44.84 33.43
C LEU A 36 -12.98 -43.57 32.56
N GLY A 37 -13.94 -43.66 31.64
CA GLY A 37 -15.05 -42.73 31.37
C GLY A 37 -14.91 -41.24 31.68
N LEU A 38 -15.13 -40.42 30.65
CA LEU A 38 -16.00 -39.24 30.65
C LEU A 38 -16.34 -38.92 29.19
N GLY A 39 -17.63 -39.03 28.85
CA GLY A 39 -18.13 -38.69 27.52
C GLY A 39 -18.09 -37.18 27.30
N GLY A 40 -17.20 -36.73 26.42
CA GLY A 40 -17.25 -35.42 25.80
C GLY A 40 -17.71 -35.57 24.36
N ALA A 41 -18.86 -34.99 24.03
CA ALA A 41 -19.37 -34.95 22.67
C ALA A 41 -18.33 -34.28 21.75
N LEU A 42 -17.79 -35.04 20.80
CA LEU A 42 -17.03 -34.49 19.68
C LEU A 42 -18.00 -33.66 18.83
N ALA A 43 -17.96 -32.33 19.01
CA ALA A 43 -18.56 -31.41 18.07
C ALA A 43 -17.84 -31.60 16.73
N GLY A 44 -18.48 -32.36 15.82
CA GLY A 44 -18.00 -32.55 14.47
C GLY A 44 -17.84 -31.20 13.80
N THR A 45 -16.60 -30.80 13.51
CA THR A 45 -16.30 -29.70 12.61
C THR A 45 -16.93 -30.03 11.26
N ARG A 46 -18.02 -29.36 10.90
CA ARG A 46 -18.52 -29.38 9.51
C ARG A 46 -17.36 -28.89 8.63
N PRO A 47 -17.03 -29.59 7.53
CA PRO A 47 -16.10 -29.03 6.57
C PRO A 47 -16.64 -27.67 6.13
N ALA A 48 -15.82 -26.62 6.25
CA ALA A 48 -16.13 -25.32 5.66
C ALA A 48 -16.52 -25.58 4.21
N ALA A 49 -17.75 -25.23 3.82
CA ALA A 49 -18.18 -25.38 2.45
C ALA A 49 -17.20 -24.62 1.56
N ALA A 50 -16.62 -25.29 0.56
CA ALA A 50 -15.70 -24.65 -0.37
C ALA A 50 -16.43 -23.46 -1.01
N VAL A 51 -15.96 -22.24 -0.74
CA VAL A 51 -16.44 -21.04 -1.42
C VAL A 51 -16.10 -21.21 -2.89
N THR A 52 -17.10 -21.65 -3.65
CA THR A 52 -16.91 -21.90 -5.09
C THR A 52 -16.97 -20.54 -5.76
N GLN A 53 -15.91 -20.14 -6.48
CA GLN A 53 -15.90 -18.90 -7.26
C GLN A 53 -17.10 -18.88 -8.20
N GLN A 54 -18.06 -18.01 -7.94
CA GLN A 54 -19.29 -17.96 -8.72
C GLN A 54 -19.02 -17.28 -10.07
N ARG A 55 -19.49 -17.90 -11.16
CA ARG A 55 -19.43 -17.30 -12.51
C ARG A 55 -20.41 -16.14 -12.67
N THR A 56 -21.58 -16.23 -12.02
CA THR A 56 -22.55 -15.13 -11.93
C THR A 56 -22.18 -14.26 -10.76
N GLN A 57 -21.92 -12.98 -11.02
CA GLN A 57 -21.46 -12.01 -10.03
C GLN A 57 -22.36 -10.78 -10.05
N LEU A 58 -22.61 -10.23 -8.86
CA LEU A 58 -23.29 -8.97 -8.64
C LEU A 58 -22.25 -7.98 -8.13
N THR A 59 -22.01 -6.91 -8.90
CA THR A 59 -21.05 -5.87 -8.57
C THR A 59 -21.77 -4.54 -8.49
N THR A 60 -21.83 -3.95 -7.30
CA THR A 60 -22.42 -2.62 -7.10
C THR A 60 -21.54 -1.54 -7.71
N ALA A 61 -22.16 -0.50 -8.23
CA ALA A 61 -21.44 0.66 -8.73
C ALA A 61 -20.70 1.38 -7.60
N CYS A 62 -19.55 1.96 -7.94
CA CYS A 62 -18.85 2.92 -7.11
C CYS A 62 -18.58 4.18 -7.91
N ILE A 63 -18.43 5.31 -7.23
CA ILE A 63 -17.94 6.55 -7.86
C ILE A 63 -16.61 6.31 -8.56
N ALA A 64 -16.30 7.09 -9.60
CA ALA A 64 -15.06 6.90 -10.34
C ALA A 64 -13.85 7.19 -9.45
N ALA A 65 -12.83 6.33 -9.45
CA ALA A 65 -11.55 6.64 -8.80
C ALA A 65 -10.97 7.95 -9.37
N ARG A 66 -11.15 8.15 -10.68
CA ARG A 66 -10.88 9.40 -11.39
C ARG A 66 -12.05 9.81 -12.30
N PRO A 67 -12.52 11.06 -12.27
CA PRO A 67 -12.02 12.17 -11.47
C PRO A 67 -12.62 12.26 -10.06
N THR A 68 -13.73 11.58 -9.76
CA THR A 68 -14.56 11.88 -8.58
C THR A 68 -13.84 11.68 -7.25
N GLU A 69 -13.24 10.51 -7.02
CA GLU A 69 -12.59 10.21 -5.74
C GLU A 69 -11.27 10.99 -5.58
N GLN A 70 -10.55 11.17 -6.69
CA GLN A 70 -9.37 12.02 -6.75
C GLN A 70 -9.68 13.47 -6.34
N ASP A 71 -10.77 14.02 -6.86
CA ASP A 71 -11.23 15.38 -6.55
C ASP A 71 -11.72 15.50 -5.10
N ARG A 72 -12.38 14.46 -4.55
CA ARG A 72 -12.77 14.45 -3.13
C ARG A 72 -11.55 14.50 -2.21
N THR A 73 -10.52 13.74 -2.53
CA THR A 73 -9.39 13.49 -1.61
C THR A 73 -8.19 14.40 -1.83
N PHE A 74 -8.12 15.06 -2.98
CA PHE A 74 -6.93 15.77 -3.50
C PHE A 74 -5.70 14.87 -3.72
N GLN A 75 -5.85 13.55 -3.71
CA GLN A 75 -4.74 12.62 -3.89
C GLN A 75 -4.10 12.75 -5.29
N SER A 76 -2.77 12.65 -5.35
CA SER A 76 -2.03 12.74 -6.61
C SER A 76 -2.24 11.53 -7.51
N LEU A 77 -2.42 10.36 -6.92
CA LEU A 77 -2.70 9.11 -7.61
C LEU A 77 -4.04 8.56 -7.13
N THR A 78 -4.56 7.55 -7.83
CA THR A 78 -5.89 6.98 -7.54
C THR A 78 -5.77 5.49 -7.30
N ALA A 79 -6.63 4.94 -6.43
CA ALA A 79 -6.85 3.51 -6.31
C ALA A 79 -7.48 2.90 -7.59
N SER A 80 -7.69 1.58 -7.59
CA SER A 80 -8.14 0.84 -8.78
C SER A 80 -9.66 0.87 -8.97
N ASP A 81 -10.12 1.28 -10.15
CA ASP A 81 -11.52 1.09 -10.59
C ASP A 81 -11.86 -0.39 -10.86
N LEU A 82 -10.88 -1.30 -10.81
CA LEU A 82 -11.05 -2.70 -11.14
C LEU A 82 -11.55 -3.50 -9.93
N ARG A 83 -12.55 -4.36 -10.18
CA ARG A 83 -13.04 -5.34 -9.21
C ARG A 83 -12.72 -6.74 -9.71
N SER A 84 -11.96 -7.50 -8.93
CA SER A 84 -11.59 -8.87 -9.30
C SER A 84 -12.83 -9.72 -9.55
N THR A 85 -12.79 -10.51 -10.62
CA THR A 85 -13.74 -11.60 -10.85
C THR A 85 -13.21 -12.94 -10.34
N GLY A 86 -11.89 -13.05 -10.13
CA GLY A 86 -11.20 -14.31 -9.85
C GLY A 86 -11.00 -15.23 -11.06
N TYR A 87 -11.23 -14.74 -12.28
CA TYR A 87 -11.11 -15.51 -13.52
C TYR A 87 -10.03 -14.96 -14.46
N TYR A 88 -9.52 -15.85 -15.32
CA TYR A 88 -8.56 -15.59 -16.38
C TYR A 88 -9.14 -15.95 -17.75
N LEU A 89 -8.84 -15.15 -18.76
CA LEU A 89 -9.16 -15.43 -20.16
C LEU A 89 -7.87 -15.72 -20.95
N PRO A 90 -7.71 -16.89 -21.59
CA PRO A 90 -6.58 -17.14 -22.47
C PRO A 90 -6.59 -16.22 -23.71
N PRO A 91 -5.41 -15.94 -24.30
CA PRO A 91 -5.32 -15.11 -25.51
C PRO A 91 -6.16 -15.67 -26.65
N ASN A 92 -6.75 -14.79 -27.47
CA ASN A 92 -7.52 -15.12 -28.67
C ASN A 92 -8.69 -16.10 -28.42
N THR A 93 -9.18 -16.18 -27.18
CA THR A 93 -10.29 -17.05 -26.80
C THR A 93 -11.59 -16.24 -26.76
N GLU A 94 -12.64 -16.75 -27.42
CA GLU A 94 -13.96 -16.14 -27.34
C GLU A 94 -14.58 -16.39 -25.95
N LEU A 95 -14.95 -15.31 -25.28
CA LEU A 95 -15.67 -15.31 -24.01
C LEU A 95 -17.12 -14.92 -24.24
N LYS A 96 -18.04 -15.81 -23.86
CA LYS A 96 -19.46 -15.46 -23.74
C LYS A 96 -19.70 -14.78 -22.40
N VAL A 97 -20.24 -13.56 -22.40
CA VAL A 97 -20.70 -12.87 -21.20
C VAL A 97 -22.21 -12.68 -21.28
N SER A 98 -22.94 -13.15 -20.26
CA SER A 98 -24.40 -12.98 -20.17
C SER A 98 -24.72 -11.97 -19.08
N VAL A 99 -25.24 -10.81 -19.47
CA VAL A 99 -25.55 -9.69 -18.57
C VAL A 99 -27.05 -9.70 -18.29
N ALA A 100 -27.42 -10.00 -17.05
CA ALA A 100 -28.80 -9.96 -16.59
C ALA A 100 -29.26 -8.53 -16.30
N ALA A 101 -28.36 -7.68 -15.81
CA ALA A 101 -28.62 -6.26 -15.56
C ALA A 101 -27.33 -5.45 -15.62
N ALA A 102 -27.37 -4.29 -16.26
CA ALA A 102 -26.32 -3.28 -16.23
C ALA A 102 -27.01 -1.92 -16.02
N THR A 103 -27.00 -1.43 -14.78
CA THR A 103 -27.78 -0.24 -14.36
C THR A 103 -26.91 0.95 -13.95
N ALA A 104 -25.59 0.75 -13.85
CA ALA A 104 -24.64 1.82 -13.58
C ALA A 104 -24.33 2.61 -14.87
N GLU A 105 -23.76 3.81 -14.72
CA GLU A 105 -23.39 4.69 -15.84
C GLU A 105 -22.34 4.05 -16.75
N GLN A 106 -21.39 3.32 -16.16
CA GLN A 106 -20.39 2.54 -16.87
C GLN A 106 -20.38 1.10 -16.34
N CYS A 107 -20.54 0.14 -17.22
CA CYS A 107 -20.37 -1.29 -16.94
C CYS A 107 -19.46 -1.87 -18.00
N GLU A 108 -18.29 -2.38 -17.61
CA GLU A 108 -17.31 -2.96 -18.52
C GLU A 108 -16.75 -4.27 -17.99
N LEU A 109 -16.45 -5.18 -18.90
CA LEU A 109 -15.47 -6.23 -18.67
C LEU A 109 -14.09 -5.66 -19.01
N VAL A 110 -13.13 -5.78 -18.11
CA VAL A 110 -11.75 -5.40 -18.36
C VAL A 110 -10.89 -6.65 -18.43
N VAL A 111 -10.08 -6.77 -19.49
CA VAL A 111 -9.15 -7.89 -19.71
C VAL A 111 -7.73 -7.43 -19.53
N GLY A 112 -6.98 -8.13 -18.68
CA GLY A 112 -5.58 -7.86 -18.37
C GLY A 112 -5.42 -7.01 -17.11
N ALA A 113 -4.54 -7.45 -16.21
CA ALA A 113 -4.08 -6.63 -15.10
C ALA A 113 -3.03 -5.62 -15.61
N PRO A 114 -2.96 -4.42 -15.03
CA PRO A 114 -1.93 -3.45 -15.39
C PRO A 114 -0.53 -4.06 -15.25
N ASP A 115 0.40 -3.71 -16.14
CA ASP A 115 1.84 -4.03 -16.04
C ASP A 115 2.27 -5.51 -15.98
N THR A 116 1.34 -6.45 -15.96
CA THR A 116 1.66 -7.89 -15.91
C THR A 116 2.25 -8.46 -17.19
N HIS A 117 2.27 -7.70 -18.29
CA HIS A 117 2.83 -8.18 -19.56
C HIS A 117 4.27 -7.67 -19.74
N PRO A 118 5.23 -8.53 -20.14
CA PRO A 118 6.64 -8.11 -20.33
C PRO A 118 6.78 -7.02 -21.40
N ASP A 119 6.09 -7.18 -22.54
CA ASP A 119 5.97 -6.17 -23.60
C ASP A 119 5.21 -4.91 -23.11
N PRO A 120 5.86 -3.73 -23.05
CA PRO A 120 5.24 -2.49 -22.58
C PRO A 120 3.98 -2.09 -23.33
N SER A 121 3.88 -2.41 -24.63
CA SER A 121 2.72 -2.06 -25.46
C SER A 121 1.45 -2.82 -25.07
N LYS A 122 1.57 -3.88 -24.26
CA LYS A 122 0.50 -4.79 -23.85
C LYS A 122 0.14 -4.70 -22.37
N ARG A 123 0.75 -3.76 -21.64
CA ARG A 123 0.55 -3.58 -20.19
C ARG A 123 -0.75 -2.90 -19.81
N ALA A 124 -1.35 -2.15 -20.73
CA ALA A 124 -2.61 -1.47 -20.48
C ALA A 124 -3.78 -2.49 -20.41
N PRO A 125 -4.63 -2.41 -19.37
CA PRO A 125 -5.90 -3.13 -19.34
C PRO A 125 -6.80 -2.73 -20.52
N ARG A 126 -7.62 -3.66 -21.01
CA ARG A 126 -8.46 -3.46 -22.19
C ARG A 126 -9.94 -3.59 -21.82
N SER A 127 -10.70 -2.52 -22.02
CA SER A 127 -12.11 -2.42 -21.64
C SER A 127 -13.06 -2.81 -22.75
N TYR A 128 -14.11 -3.54 -22.39
CA TYR A 128 -15.21 -3.96 -23.26
C TYR A 128 -16.55 -3.56 -22.62
N PRO A 129 -17.29 -2.60 -23.21
CA PRO A 129 -18.59 -2.18 -22.68
C PRO A 129 -19.58 -3.32 -22.59
N LEU A 130 -20.34 -3.37 -21.49
CA LEU A 130 -21.35 -4.38 -21.23
C LEU A 130 -22.76 -3.79 -21.33
N ARG A 131 -23.65 -4.55 -21.96
CA ARG A 131 -25.08 -4.24 -22.09
C ARG A 131 -25.88 -5.48 -21.72
N THR A 132 -27.10 -5.29 -21.24
CA THR A 132 -28.03 -6.39 -20.96
C THR A 132 -28.17 -7.31 -22.18
N GLY A 133 -28.12 -8.62 -21.95
CA GLY A 133 -28.12 -9.65 -22.99
C GLY A 133 -26.81 -10.45 -23.05
N SER A 134 -26.65 -11.23 -24.11
CA SER A 134 -25.45 -12.06 -24.33
C SER A 134 -24.50 -11.37 -25.29
N GLN A 135 -23.22 -11.29 -24.94
CA GLN A 135 -22.15 -10.73 -25.76
C GLN A 135 -21.01 -11.74 -25.90
N LYS A 136 -20.30 -11.67 -27.03
CA LYS A 136 -19.07 -12.42 -27.29
C LYS A 136 -17.91 -11.45 -27.33
N ILE A 137 -16.89 -11.69 -26.53
CA ILE A 137 -15.71 -10.84 -26.38
C ILE A 137 -14.48 -11.69 -26.66
N THR A 138 -13.62 -11.24 -27.55
CA THR A 138 -12.33 -11.89 -27.81
C THR A 138 -11.23 -10.85 -27.59
N ASP A 139 -10.24 -11.21 -26.76
CA ASP A 139 -9.09 -10.37 -26.48
C ASP A 139 -7.81 -11.03 -27.02
N PRO A 140 -6.99 -10.32 -27.82
CA PRO A 140 -5.82 -10.92 -28.47
C PRO A 140 -4.69 -11.28 -27.49
N ILE A 141 -4.67 -10.69 -26.30
CA ILE A 141 -3.60 -10.84 -25.31
C ILE A 141 -4.03 -11.76 -24.17
N GLY A 142 -5.32 -11.82 -23.85
CA GLY A 142 -5.83 -12.49 -22.67
C GLY A 142 -5.41 -11.79 -21.37
N GLY A 143 -5.73 -12.40 -20.24
CA GLY A 143 -5.38 -11.85 -18.93
C GLY A 143 -6.44 -12.09 -17.87
N VAL A 144 -6.17 -11.56 -16.67
CA VAL A 144 -7.15 -11.53 -15.58
C VAL A 144 -8.38 -10.73 -16.01
N LEU A 145 -9.56 -11.21 -15.65
CA LEU A 145 -10.84 -10.56 -15.90
C LEU A 145 -11.25 -9.73 -14.69
N TYR A 146 -11.65 -8.49 -14.93
CA TYR A 146 -12.19 -7.59 -13.91
C TYR A 146 -13.54 -7.01 -14.35
N TRP A 147 -14.36 -6.65 -13.37
CA TRP A 147 -15.48 -5.74 -13.59
C TRP A 147 -15.03 -4.31 -13.34
N LYS A 148 -15.46 -3.39 -14.20
CA LYS A 148 -15.46 -1.95 -13.92
C LYS A 148 -16.90 -1.45 -13.95
N VAL A 149 -17.41 -1.07 -12.78
CA VAL A 149 -18.80 -0.66 -12.58
C VAL A 149 -18.81 0.69 -11.90
N ILE A 150 -18.94 1.75 -12.70
CA ILE A 150 -18.80 3.13 -12.24
C ILE A 150 -20.12 3.87 -12.34
N GLY A 151 -20.45 4.59 -11.27
CA GLY A 151 -21.63 5.42 -11.14
C GLY A 151 -21.95 5.69 -9.66
N PRO A 152 -22.68 6.78 -9.35
CA PRO A 152 -23.07 7.09 -7.97
C PRO A 152 -24.05 6.06 -7.39
N ARG A 153 -24.74 5.32 -8.26
CA ARG A 153 -25.71 4.25 -7.95
C ARG A 153 -25.70 3.22 -9.09
N GLY A 154 -26.39 2.11 -8.87
CA GLY A 154 -26.56 1.03 -9.85
C GLY A 154 -25.66 -0.16 -9.57
N TYR A 155 -25.70 -1.13 -10.47
CA TYR A 155 -24.97 -2.39 -10.37
C TYR A 155 -24.88 -3.10 -11.72
N LEU A 156 -23.95 -4.04 -11.80
CA LEU A 156 -23.83 -5.03 -12.86
C LEU A 156 -24.15 -6.41 -12.27
N ARG A 157 -25.03 -7.17 -12.93
CA ARG A 157 -25.21 -8.60 -12.69
C ARG A 157 -24.88 -9.36 -13.97
N ALA A 158 -23.74 -10.03 -14.00
CA ALA A 158 -23.23 -10.69 -15.20
C ALA A 158 -22.68 -12.10 -14.90
N THR A 159 -22.71 -12.96 -15.90
CA THR A 159 -22.20 -14.34 -15.85
C THR A 159 -21.08 -14.51 -16.87
N LEU A 160 -19.92 -14.97 -16.42
CA LEU A 160 -18.79 -15.36 -17.26
C LEU A 160 -18.98 -16.79 -17.81
N GLY A 161 -18.86 -16.95 -19.12
CA GLY A 161 -18.93 -18.25 -19.80
C GLY A 161 -17.74 -19.16 -19.48
N GLU A 162 -17.84 -20.43 -19.87
CA GLU A 162 -16.92 -21.51 -19.46
C GLU A 162 -15.47 -21.30 -19.85
N THR A 163 -15.21 -20.55 -20.93
CA THR A 163 -13.86 -20.21 -21.39
C THR A 163 -13.10 -19.30 -20.43
N ALA A 164 -13.79 -18.58 -19.54
CA ALA A 164 -13.16 -17.95 -18.38
C ALA A 164 -12.72 -19.04 -17.39
N GLN A 165 -11.41 -19.16 -17.19
CA GLN A 165 -10.78 -20.15 -16.33
C GLN A 165 -10.68 -19.61 -14.89
N PRO A 166 -11.13 -20.36 -13.86
CA PRO A 166 -10.99 -19.92 -12.47
C PRO A 166 -9.51 -19.88 -12.09
N MET A 167 -9.07 -18.81 -11.43
CA MET A 167 -7.71 -18.69 -10.88
C MET A 167 -7.64 -19.23 -9.46
N PRO A 168 -6.46 -19.58 -8.93
CA PRO A 168 -6.26 -19.62 -7.49
C PRO A 168 -6.59 -18.24 -6.90
N TYR A 169 -7.44 -18.23 -5.87
CA TYR A 169 -8.09 -17.02 -5.37
C TYR A 169 -8.29 -17.10 -3.86
N TYR A 170 -7.51 -16.29 -3.14
CA TYR A 170 -7.57 -16.20 -1.69
C TYR A 170 -8.41 -15.00 -1.29
N VAL A 171 -9.52 -15.22 -0.58
CA VAL A 171 -10.34 -14.16 0.00
C VAL A 171 -10.09 -14.13 1.50
N TYR A 172 -9.55 -13.02 1.99
CA TYR A 172 -9.23 -12.85 3.41
C TYR A 172 -10.47 -13.05 4.29
N GLY A 173 -10.34 -13.92 5.30
CA GLY A 173 -11.44 -14.30 6.20
C GLY A 173 -12.43 -15.34 5.65
N GLU A 174 -12.31 -15.75 4.38
CA GLU A 174 -13.22 -16.72 3.75
C GLU A 174 -12.50 -17.96 3.22
N THR A 175 -11.42 -17.77 2.45
CA THR A 175 -10.60 -18.88 1.95
C THR A 175 -9.68 -19.37 3.06
N ASN A 176 -9.67 -20.67 3.35
CA ASN A 176 -8.66 -21.28 4.22
C ASN A 176 -7.47 -21.81 3.42
N GLU A 177 -6.35 -22.03 4.11
CA GLU A 177 -5.09 -22.43 3.48
C GLU A 177 -5.20 -23.75 2.70
N LEU A 178 -5.85 -24.78 3.28
CA LEU A 178 -6.02 -26.06 2.59
C LEU A 178 -6.77 -25.92 1.26
N GLU A 179 -7.84 -25.12 1.25
CA GLU A 179 -8.57 -24.80 0.03
C GLU A 179 -7.67 -24.06 -0.96
N PHE A 180 -6.97 -23.02 -0.52
CA PHE A 180 -6.09 -22.25 -1.42
C PHE A 180 -4.99 -23.11 -2.04
N GLN A 181 -4.36 -23.98 -1.26
CA GLN A 181 -3.37 -24.94 -1.74
C GLN A 181 -3.96 -25.87 -2.80
N ARG A 182 -5.17 -26.41 -2.58
CA ARG A 182 -5.88 -27.21 -3.59
C ARG A 182 -6.15 -26.41 -4.87
N GLN A 183 -6.48 -25.13 -4.77
CA GLN A 183 -6.64 -24.28 -5.95
C GLN A 183 -5.33 -24.09 -6.71
N LEU A 184 -4.22 -23.87 -6.00
CA LEU A 184 -2.88 -23.78 -6.60
C LEU A 184 -2.49 -25.05 -7.35
N ASP A 185 -2.87 -26.23 -6.84
CA ASP A 185 -2.63 -27.52 -7.50
C ASP A 185 -3.51 -27.77 -8.73
N THR A 186 -4.76 -27.31 -8.70
CA THR A 186 -5.79 -27.72 -9.69
C THR A 186 -6.12 -26.68 -10.76
N ARG A 187 -5.75 -25.40 -10.56
CA ARG A 187 -6.12 -24.29 -11.46
C ARG A 187 -4.88 -23.68 -12.12
N PRO A 188 -4.45 -24.12 -13.31
CA PRO A 188 -3.12 -23.83 -13.88
C PRO A 188 -2.97 -22.43 -14.52
N THR A 189 -3.83 -21.48 -14.19
CA THR A 189 -3.83 -20.12 -14.77
C THR A 189 -2.49 -19.40 -14.54
N PRO A 190 -2.06 -18.47 -15.41
CA PRO A 190 -0.77 -17.78 -15.23
C PRO A 190 -0.74 -16.80 -14.05
N PHE A 191 -1.90 -16.48 -13.47
CA PHE A 191 -2.06 -15.57 -12.34
C PHE A 191 -2.77 -16.22 -11.17
N VAL A 192 -2.49 -15.63 -10.00
CA VAL A 192 -3.12 -15.87 -8.70
C VAL A 192 -3.56 -14.52 -8.15
N GLU A 193 -4.71 -14.47 -7.46
CA GLU A 193 -5.14 -13.25 -6.79
C GLU A 193 -5.42 -13.48 -5.30
N LEU A 194 -5.02 -12.51 -4.48
CA LEU A 194 -5.37 -12.43 -3.07
C LEU A 194 -6.11 -11.13 -2.84
N VAL A 195 -7.25 -11.21 -2.16
CA VAL A 195 -8.14 -10.05 -1.97
C VAL A 195 -8.57 -9.96 -0.51
N SER A 196 -8.70 -8.72 -0.04
CA SER A 196 -9.28 -8.38 1.26
C SER A 196 -10.30 -7.26 1.05
N ALA A 197 -10.73 -6.56 2.12
CA ALA A 197 -11.68 -5.46 1.99
C ALA A 197 -11.09 -4.27 1.19
N HIS A 198 -9.81 -3.95 1.40
CA HIS A 198 -9.15 -2.77 0.84
C HIS A 198 -7.94 -3.08 -0.05
N ALA A 199 -7.47 -4.34 -0.09
CA ALA A 199 -6.36 -4.74 -0.95
C ALA A 199 -6.78 -5.73 -2.04
N MET A 200 -6.09 -5.66 -3.17
CA MET A 200 -6.12 -6.65 -4.25
C MET A 200 -4.69 -6.88 -4.73
N LEU A 201 -4.19 -8.11 -4.62
CA LEU A 201 -2.88 -8.50 -5.11
C LEU A 201 -3.07 -9.35 -6.36
N THR A 202 -2.49 -8.94 -7.48
CA THR A 202 -2.43 -9.77 -8.70
C THR A 202 -1.01 -10.26 -8.93
N VAL A 203 -0.85 -11.56 -8.80
CA VAL A 203 0.45 -12.22 -8.64
C VAL A 203 0.68 -13.19 -9.78
N HIS A 204 1.87 -13.16 -10.40
CA HIS A 204 2.28 -14.18 -11.35
C HIS A 204 2.37 -15.53 -10.62
N ARG A 205 1.90 -16.60 -11.27
CA ARG A 205 1.89 -17.94 -10.66
C ARG A 205 3.28 -18.37 -10.19
N GLU A 206 4.33 -18.04 -10.92
CA GLU A 206 5.71 -18.35 -10.56
C GLU A 206 6.08 -17.77 -9.19
N SER A 207 5.84 -16.49 -8.98
CA SER A 207 6.08 -15.80 -7.71
C SER A 207 5.26 -16.41 -6.57
N MET A 208 3.97 -16.68 -6.80
CA MET A 208 3.13 -17.33 -5.79
C MET A 208 3.60 -18.76 -5.49
N THR A 209 4.11 -19.49 -6.47
CA THR A 209 4.64 -20.83 -6.28
C THR A 209 5.91 -20.80 -5.42
N GLN A 210 6.76 -19.78 -5.60
CA GLN A 210 7.97 -19.58 -4.80
C GLN A 210 7.64 -19.34 -3.31
N TYR A 211 6.60 -18.56 -3.01
CA TYR A 211 6.19 -18.21 -1.65
C TYR A 211 4.93 -18.96 -1.18
N ARG A 212 4.65 -20.12 -1.79
CA ARG A 212 3.42 -20.89 -1.58
C ARG A 212 3.19 -21.36 -0.13
N GLY A 213 4.26 -21.45 0.66
CA GLY A 213 4.23 -21.96 2.03
C GLY A 213 3.91 -20.92 3.10
N GLU A 214 3.67 -19.68 2.72
CA GLU A 214 3.37 -18.57 3.64
C GLU A 214 1.95 -18.70 4.24
N ASP A 215 1.75 -18.06 5.39
CA ASP A 215 0.42 -17.90 5.96
C ASP A 215 -0.31 -16.76 5.23
N HIS A 216 -1.15 -17.11 4.25
CA HIS A 216 -1.87 -16.12 3.43
C HIS A 216 -2.92 -15.34 4.23
N ASN A 217 -3.41 -15.90 5.35
CA ASN A 217 -4.33 -15.18 6.22
C ASN A 217 -3.58 -14.07 6.97
N GLU A 218 -2.45 -14.41 7.56
CA GLU A 218 -1.57 -13.46 8.24
C GLU A 218 -1.03 -12.40 7.27
N LEU A 219 -0.64 -12.81 6.07
CA LEU A 219 -0.21 -11.90 5.01
C LEU A 219 -1.29 -10.88 4.68
N MET A 220 -2.52 -11.31 4.36
CA MET A 220 -3.60 -10.39 4.02
C MET A 220 -4.05 -9.54 5.21
N SER A 221 -3.90 -10.04 6.45
CA SER A 221 -4.07 -9.22 7.65
C SER A 221 -3.04 -8.09 7.74
N LEU A 222 -1.79 -8.32 7.34
CA LEU A 222 -0.76 -7.27 7.31
C LEU A 222 -1.09 -6.18 6.29
N TYR A 223 -1.61 -6.55 5.11
CA TYR A 223 -2.07 -5.57 4.12
C TYR A 223 -3.19 -4.68 4.67
N GLU A 224 -4.19 -5.26 5.34
CA GLU A 224 -5.26 -4.48 5.98
C GLU A 224 -4.73 -3.58 7.11
N GLU A 225 -3.75 -4.05 7.90
CA GLU A 225 -3.10 -3.25 8.95
C GLU A 225 -2.33 -2.07 8.35
N ILE A 226 -1.52 -2.30 7.32
CA ILE A 226 -0.73 -1.28 6.62
C ILE A 226 -1.66 -0.21 6.03
N ILE A 227 -2.69 -0.64 5.27
CA ILE A 227 -3.64 0.28 4.66
C ILE A 227 -4.39 1.07 5.75
N GLY A 228 -4.78 0.41 6.84
CA GLY A 228 -5.45 1.08 7.96
C GLY A 228 -4.60 2.18 8.60
N ILE A 229 -3.29 1.96 8.74
CA ILE A 229 -2.35 2.97 9.27
C ILE A 229 -2.25 4.15 8.31
N GLU A 230 -2.08 3.92 7.01
CA GLU A 230 -1.95 5.02 6.05
C GLU A 230 -3.25 5.81 5.86
N ASP A 231 -4.40 5.12 5.84
CA ASP A 231 -5.72 5.76 5.81
C ASP A 231 -5.92 6.63 7.06
N ALA A 232 -5.44 6.18 8.23
CA ALA A 232 -5.47 6.98 9.45
C ALA A 232 -4.61 8.25 9.32
N VAL A 233 -3.38 8.16 8.81
CA VAL A 233 -2.50 9.32 8.53
C VAL A 233 -3.13 10.27 7.52
N ALA A 234 -3.85 9.74 6.53
CA ALA A 234 -4.61 10.52 5.55
C ALA A 234 -5.92 11.10 6.11
N GLY A 235 -6.24 10.84 7.39
CA GLY A 235 -7.46 11.30 8.04
C GLY A 235 -8.75 10.72 7.46
N MET A 236 -8.70 9.50 6.92
CA MET A 236 -9.83 8.77 6.35
C MET A 236 -10.56 7.93 7.42
N ASP A 237 -11.12 8.60 8.42
CA ASP A 237 -11.77 7.96 9.57
C ASP A 237 -13.29 7.84 9.46
N GLY A 238 -13.88 8.32 8.36
CA GLY A 238 -15.31 8.21 8.10
C GLY A 238 -16.20 9.09 8.98
N THR A 239 -15.67 10.12 9.65
CA THR A 239 -16.49 11.04 10.45
C THR A 239 -17.51 11.81 9.61
N THR A 240 -17.21 12.01 8.32
CA THR A 240 -18.12 12.54 7.30
C THR A 240 -17.91 11.79 5.98
N PRO A 241 -18.84 11.85 5.02
CA PRO A 241 -18.61 11.31 3.68
C PRO A 241 -17.34 11.84 3.00
N THR A 242 -16.98 13.11 3.27
CA THR A 242 -15.74 13.73 2.78
C THR A 242 -14.48 13.05 3.32
N HIS A 243 -14.56 12.45 4.52
CA HIS A 243 -13.46 11.75 5.20
C HIS A 243 -13.62 10.23 5.21
N ALA A 244 -14.54 9.68 4.40
CA ALA A 244 -14.63 8.24 4.23
C ALA A 244 -13.35 7.69 3.58
N ARG A 245 -13.01 6.44 3.94
CA ARG A 245 -12.01 5.63 3.21
C ARG A 245 -12.36 5.56 1.73
N LEU A 246 -11.37 5.26 0.90
CA LEU A 246 -11.59 5.12 -0.53
C LEU A 246 -12.64 4.04 -0.82
N ALA A 247 -13.53 4.32 -1.77
CA ALA A 247 -14.47 3.31 -2.25
C ALA A 247 -13.77 2.13 -2.95
N HIS A 248 -12.55 2.36 -3.45
CA HIS A 248 -11.78 1.45 -4.29
C HIS A 248 -10.71 0.70 -3.50
N LYS A 249 -10.26 -0.46 -4.03
CA LYS A 249 -9.16 -1.22 -3.44
C LYS A 249 -7.82 -0.68 -3.94
N TYR A 250 -6.82 -0.75 -3.09
CA TYR A 250 -5.42 -0.59 -3.46
C TYR A 250 -4.96 -1.86 -4.20
N HIS A 251 -4.43 -1.69 -5.42
CA HIS A 251 -4.06 -2.80 -6.29
C HIS A 251 -2.54 -2.96 -6.36
N PHE A 252 -2.05 -4.07 -5.83
CA PHE A 252 -0.64 -4.44 -5.80
C PHE A 252 -0.37 -5.48 -6.88
N ILE A 253 0.64 -5.26 -7.70
CA ILE A 253 0.90 -6.08 -8.88
C ILE A 253 2.33 -6.58 -8.85
N THR A 254 2.51 -7.90 -9.02
CA THR A 254 3.83 -8.42 -9.35
C THR A 254 4.19 -8.07 -10.78
N PHE A 255 5.34 -7.42 -10.94
CA PHE A 255 5.83 -6.95 -12.23
C PHE A 255 6.96 -7.89 -12.69
N PRO A 256 6.82 -8.57 -13.86
CA PRO A 256 7.84 -9.50 -14.34
C PRO A 256 9.00 -8.77 -15.02
N GLY A 257 8.83 -7.47 -15.33
CA GLY A 257 9.90 -6.62 -15.81
C GLY A 257 10.76 -6.07 -14.68
N GLY A 258 11.77 -5.30 -15.07
CA GLY A 258 12.52 -4.43 -14.19
C GLY A 258 12.72 -3.09 -14.89
N ILE A 259 12.75 -2.01 -14.11
CA ILE A 259 13.24 -0.72 -14.58
C ILE A 259 14.57 -0.52 -13.85
N THR A 260 15.66 -0.37 -14.60
CA THR A 260 16.99 -0.21 -14.02
C THR A 260 16.98 0.92 -12.99
N GLY A 261 17.38 0.61 -11.77
CA GLY A 261 17.44 1.56 -10.66
C GLY A 261 16.15 1.69 -9.84
N VAL A 262 14.99 1.29 -10.37
CA VAL A 262 13.69 1.46 -9.71
C VAL A 262 13.29 0.18 -9.01
N GLY A 263 13.13 0.26 -7.69
CA GLY A 263 12.79 -0.91 -6.86
C GLY A 263 11.30 -1.24 -6.85
N ALA A 264 10.43 -0.23 -6.97
CA ALA A 264 8.97 -0.34 -7.15
C ALA A 264 8.43 0.99 -7.70
N TYR A 265 7.16 1.03 -8.10
CA TYR A 265 6.51 2.29 -8.47
C TYR A 265 5.00 2.27 -8.27
N ALA A 266 4.45 3.48 -8.06
CA ALA A 266 3.02 3.75 -8.00
C ALA A 266 2.56 4.61 -9.18
N THR A 267 1.34 4.35 -9.65
CA THR A 267 0.65 5.19 -10.64
C THR A 267 -0.86 5.16 -10.38
N HIS A 268 -1.64 5.80 -11.26
CA HIS A 268 -3.09 5.70 -11.19
C HIS A 268 -3.53 4.25 -11.38
N GLY A 269 -4.29 3.75 -10.42
CA GLY A 269 -4.92 2.44 -10.46
C GLY A 269 -4.15 1.37 -9.69
N HIS A 270 -2.83 1.44 -9.60
CA HIS A 270 -2.03 0.33 -9.06
C HIS A 270 -0.60 0.71 -8.65
N MET A 271 0.04 -0.24 -7.98
CA MET A 271 1.46 -0.26 -7.62
C MET A 271 2.10 -1.54 -8.18
N SER A 272 3.32 -1.43 -8.68
CA SER A 272 4.03 -2.51 -9.38
C SER A 272 5.34 -2.85 -8.68
N PHE A 273 5.56 -4.15 -8.46
CA PHE A 273 6.66 -4.67 -7.66
C PHE A 273 7.47 -5.72 -8.44
N PRO A 274 8.70 -5.39 -8.88
CA PRO A 274 9.55 -6.27 -9.66
C PRO A 274 10.04 -7.48 -8.86
N THR A 275 10.39 -8.56 -9.56
CA THR A 275 10.82 -9.85 -8.98
C THR A 275 11.81 -9.75 -7.80
N PRO A 276 12.86 -8.90 -7.81
CA PRO A 276 13.87 -8.88 -6.75
C PRO A 276 13.35 -8.50 -5.35
N ILE A 277 12.17 -7.90 -5.25
CA ILE A 277 11.59 -7.45 -3.98
C ILE A 277 10.27 -8.15 -3.62
N GLN A 278 9.86 -9.16 -4.39
CA GLN A 278 8.56 -9.82 -4.18
C GLN A 278 8.49 -10.63 -2.90
N ASP A 279 9.63 -11.03 -2.33
CA ASP A 279 9.67 -11.61 -0.97
C ASP A 279 9.15 -10.63 0.08
N ARG A 280 9.40 -9.33 -0.10
CA ARG A 280 8.92 -8.24 0.78
C ARG A 280 7.43 -7.91 0.59
N LEU A 281 6.77 -8.59 -0.35
CA LEU A 281 5.35 -8.46 -0.66
C LEU A 281 4.57 -9.73 -0.35
N LEU A 282 5.17 -10.89 -0.64
CA LEU A 282 4.48 -12.18 -0.66
C LEU A 282 4.82 -13.04 0.55
N THR A 283 5.69 -12.58 1.45
CA THR A 283 6.01 -13.29 2.71
C THR A 283 5.64 -12.47 3.93
N VAL A 284 5.18 -13.15 4.98
CA VAL A 284 4.81 -12.52 6.25
C VAL A 284 6.01 -11.80 6.87
N GLU A 285 7.16 -12.47 6.94
CA GLU A 285 8.38 -11.89 7.51
C GLU A 285 8.90 -10.73 6.65
N GLY A 286 8.88 -10.88 5.32
CA GLY A 286 9.31 -9.84 4.40
C GLY A 286 8.50 -8.55 4.55
N VAL A 287 7.19 -8.65 4.64
CA VAL A 287 6.30 -7.48 4.86
C VAL A 287 6.57 -6.85 6.23
N ARG A 288 6.71 -7.66 7.30
CA ARG A 288 6.95 -7.17 8.67
C ARG A 288 8.28 -6.46 8.85
N MET A 289 9.34 -7.03 8.30
CA MET A 289 10.70 -6.63 8.63
C MET A 289 11.33 -5.76 7.54
N ARG A 290 10.95 -5.95 6.28
CA ARG A 290 11.58 -5.33 5.11
C ARG A 290 10.58 -4.70 4.14
N GLY A 291 9.34 -4.47 4.57
CA GLY A 291 8.23 -4.01 3.73
C GLY A 291 8.29 -2.54 3.29
N TRP A 292 9.41 -1.81 3.49
CA TRP A 292 9.48 -0.36 3.23
C TRP A 292 8.97 0.04 1.85
N GLY A 293 9.40 -0.68 0.81
CA GLY A 293 8.93 -0.40 -0.55
C GLY A 293 7.41 -0.54 -0.71
N LEU A 294 6.78 -1.52 -0.04
CA LEU A 294 5.34 -1.75 -0.14
C LEU A 294 4.54 -0.54 0.36
N TYR A 295 4.80 -0.10 1.59
CA TYR A 295 4.08 1.02 2.19
C TYR A 295 4.59 2.40 1.73
N HIS A 296 5.79 2.47 1.15
CA HIS A 296 6.22 3.66 0.41
C HIS A 296 5.39 3.86 -0.87
N GLU A 297 5.23 2.82 -1.70
CA GLU A 297 4.40 2.93 -2.91
C GLU A 297 2.92 3.19 -2.60
N LEU A 298 2.40 2.63 -1.51
CA LEU A 298 1.04 2.92 -1.05
C LEU A 298 0.90 4.38 -0.63
N GLY A 299 1.91 4.95 0.06
CA GLY A 299 1.93 6.35 0.44
C GLY A 299 1.82 7.32 -0.74
N HIS A 300 2.32 6.96 -1.93
CA HIS A 300 2.15 7.78 -3.12
C HIS A 300 0.68 7.93 -3.55
N GLN A 301 -0.17 6.95 -3.23
CA GLN A 301 -1.62 7.06 -3.44
C GLN A 301 -2.32 7.90 -2.35
N HIS A 302 -1.65 8.19 -1.23
CA HIS A 302 -2.19 9.05 -0.17
C HIS A 302 -1.77 10.51 -0.26
N GLN A 303 -0.67 10.82 -0.93
CA GLN A 303 -0.15 12.18 -1.10
C GLN A 303 -1.18 13.15 -1.68
N GLN A 304 -1.48 14.26 -0.98
CA GLN A 304 -2.34 15.30 -1.53
C GLN A 304 -1.55 16.26 -2.41
N THR A 305 -2.12 16.57 -3.57
CA THR A 305 -1.55 17.53 -4.52
C THR A 305 -1.40 18.92 -3.89
N VAL A 306 -2.32 19.37 -3.05
CA VAL A 306 -2.32 20.76 -2.54
C VAL A 306 -1.02 21.17 -1.84
N TYR A 307 -0.47 20.34 -0.95
CA TYR A 307 0.76 20.66 -0.21
C TYR A 307 2.03 20.03 -0.81
N LYS A 308 1.92 19.23 -1.87
CA LYS A 308 3.04 18.46 -2.42
C LYS A 308 3.58 19.10 -3.71
N PRO A 309 4.68 19.86 -3.67
CA PRO A 309 5.44 20.19 -4.88
C PRO A 309 6.13 18.94 -5.45
N SER A 310 6.49 18.99 -6.74
CA SER A 310 7.16 17.87 -7.42
C SER A 310 8.46 17.46 -6.74
N SER A 311 9.23 18.43 -6.23
CA SER A 311 10.49 18.23 -5.51
C SER A 311 10.36 17.47 -4.18
N LEU A 312 9.15 17.36 -3.62
CA LEU A 312 8.88 16.63 -2.37
C LEU A 312 8.10 15.33 -2.58
N THR A 313 8.01 14.85 -3.82
CA THR A 313 7.31 13.60 -4.15
C THR A 313 7.91 12.40 -3.39
N GLU A 314 9.23 12.26 -3.37
CA GLU A 314 9.93 11.18 -2.66
C GLU A 314 10.20 11.48 -1.18
N VAL A 315 9.72 12.63 -0.67
CA VAL A 315 9.89 13.05 0.73
C VAL A 315 8.58 12.89 1.50
N THR A 316 7.50 13.55 1.05
CA THR A 316 6.20 13.54 1.75
C THR A 316 5.53 12.18 1.74
N VAL A 317 5.87 11.29 0.80
CA VAL A 317 5.43 9.89 0.80
C VAL A 317 5.90 9.15 2.05
N ASN A 318 7.06 9.54 2.61
CA ASN A 318 7.62 8.87 3.77
C ASN A 318 6.91 9.22 5.07
N ILE A 319 5.98 10.18 5.08
CA ILE A 319 5.11 10.43 6.24
C ILE A 319 4.25 9.20 6.54
N TYR A 320 3.68 8.59 5.49
CA TYR A 320 2.89 7.36 5.59
C TYR A 320 3.79 6.15 5.90
N ALA A 321 4.90 6.03 5.19
CA ALA A 321 5.84 4.93 5.37
C ALA A 321 6.44 4.89 6.80
N LEU A 322 6.72 6.06 7.39
CA LEU A 322 7.19 6.14 8.77
C LEU A 322 6.14 5.74 9.79
N ALA A 323 4.86 6.05 9.56
CA ALA A 323 3.79 5.62 10.46
C ALA A 323 3.69 4.08 10.51
N VAL A 324 3.78 3.42 9.34
CA VAL A 324 3.81 1.95 9.26
C VAL A 324 5.08 1.40 9.93
N ASN A 325 6.25 1.96 9.62
CA ASN A 325 7.51 1.54 10.20
C ASN A 325 7.55 1.72 11.72
N ALA A 326 6.99 2.80 12.27
CA ALA A 326 6.89 3.02 13.71
C ALA A 326 6.01 1.97 14.39
N ALA A 327 4.85 1.66 13.81
CA ALA A 327 3.97 0.60 14.32
C ALA A 327 4.65 -0.78 14.28
N PHE A 328 5.33 -1.09 13.18
CA PHE A 328 6.02 -2.37 13.00
C PHE A 328 7.29 -2.48 13.84
N ALA A 329 7.96 -1.37 14.12
CA ALA A 329 9.09 -1.35 15.05
C ALA A 329 8.66 -1.76 16.46
N VAL A 330 7.50 -1.28 16.92
CA VAL A 330 6.94 -1.66 18.22
C VAL A 330 6.43 -3.10 18.21
N LYS A 331 5.70 -3.50 17.17
CA LYS A 331 5.00 -4.79 17.11
C LYS A 331 5.90 -5.97 16.78
N TYR A 332 6.86 -5.77 15.88
CA TYR A 332 7.69 -6.84 15.30
C TYR A 332 9.20 -6.62 15.49
N GLY A 333 9.63 -5.46 16.00
CA GLY A 333 11.05 -5.13 16.12
C GLY A 333 11.70 -4.76 14.79
N GLN A 334 10.92 -4.25 13.84
CA GLN A 334 11.47 -3.63 12.62
C GLN A 334 12.34 -2.42 12.99
N LEU A 335 13.49 -2.26 12.33
CA LEU A 335 14.39 -1.15 12.61
C LEU A 335 13.75 0.20 12.21
N PRO A 336 13.70 1.21 13.12
CA PRO A 336 13.21 2.55 12.79
C PRO A 336 14.08 3.22 11.72
N ARG A 337 13.48 3.59 10.58
CA ARG A 337 14.24 4.01 9.38
C ARG A 337 15.10 5.25 9.60
N LEU A 338 14.58 6.28 10.27
CA LEU A 338 15.33 7.52 10.51
C LEU A 338 16.45 7.38 11.54
N HIS A 339 16.45 6.31 12.34
CA HIS A 339 17.47 6.02 13.35
C HIS A 339 18.41 4.88 12.94
N SER A 340 18.13 4.23 11.80
CA SER A 340 18.99 3.20 11.26
C SER A 340 20.35 3.81 10.90
N PRO A 341 21.47 3.24 11.38
CA PRO A 341 22.79 3.64 10.95
C PRO A 341 22.94 3.53 9.43
N GLN A 342 23.45 4.58 8.81
CA GLN A 342 23.81 4.60 7.40
C GLN A 342 25.25 4.09 7.22
N ALA A 343 25.77 4.14 5.99
CA ALA A 343 27.10 3.62 5.67
C ALA A 343 28.25 4.27 6.48
N ASP A 344 28.08 5.50 6.94
CA ASP A 344 29.04 6.24 7.79
C ASP A 344 28.78 6.05 9.30
N GLY A 345 27.84 5.16 9.67
CA GLY A 345 27.46 4.88 11.05
C GLY A 345 26.50 5.88 11.67
N GLN A 346 26.17 6.98 10.99
CA GLN A 346 25.22 7.98 11.48
C GLN A 346 23.81 7.69 10.97
N SER A 347 22.82 8.01 11.79
CA SER A 347 21.40 8.03 11.41
C SER A 347 21.02 9.31 10.66
N GLU A 348 19.85 9.32 10.02
CA GLU A 348 19.32 10.50 9.35
C GLU A 348 19.06 11.65 10.34
N TRP A 349 18.65 11.32 11.57
CA TRP A 349 18.53 12.29 12.66
C TRP A 349 19.87 12.93 13.03
N GLU A 350 20.92 12.13 13.20
CA GLU A 350 22.26 12.62 13.57
C GLU A 350 22.86 13.50 12.46
N ARG A 351 22.58 13.18 11.20
CA ARG A 351 23.03 13.96 10.05
C ARG A 351 22.26 15.26 9.85
N ALA A 352 20.93 15.23 10.00
CA ALA A 352 20.09 16.40 9.76
C ALA A 352 20.19 17.44 10.88
N PHE A 353 20.12 17.01 12.14
CA PHE A 353 19.99 17.91 13.30
C PHE A 353 21.05 19.04 13.38
N PRO A 354 22.36 18.81 13.18
CA PRO A 354 23.36 19.88 13.26
C PRO A 354 23.29 20.91 12.12
N LYS A 355 22.59 20.59 11.01
CA LYS A 355 22.44 21.48 9.85
C LYS A 355 21.28 22.47 10.03
N ILE A 356 20.31 22.15 10.90
CA ILE A 356 19.12 22.98 11.14
C ILE A 356 19.53 24.33 11.72
N GLY A 357 19.13 25.42 11.05
CA GLY A 357 19.45 26.80 11.43
C GLY A 357 20.92 27.18 11.24
N SER A 358 21.72 26.35 10.55
CA SER A 358 23.11 26.68 10.25
C SER A 358 23.19 27.86 9.25
N PRO A 359 24.26 28.68 9.30
CA PRO A 359 24.42 29.79 8.35
C PRO A 359 24.38 29.32 6.90
N GLY A 360 23.48 29.90 6.10
CA GLY A 360 23.30 29.54 4.70
C GLY A 360 22.54 28.22 4.46
N VAL A 361 21.86 27.69 5.49
CA VAL A 361 21.01 26.50 5.34
C VAL A 361 19.97 26.70 4.24
N ASP A 362 19.90 25.73 3.33
CA ASP A 362 18.93 25.68 2.24
C ASP A 362 18.31 24.30 2.19
N PHE A 363 16.99 24.23 2.28
CA PHE A 363 16.27 22.96 2.45
C PHE A 363 16.59 21.96 1.34
N PHE A 364 16.70 22.44 0.10
CA PHE A 364 16.82 21.57 -1.06
C PHE A 364 18.24 21.05 -1.30
N THR A 365 19.25 21.87 -1.00
CA THR A 365 20.67 21.59 -1.28
C THR A 365 21.46 21.11 -0.06
N THR A 366 21.06 21.51 1.16
CA THR A 366 21.76 21.13 2.40
C THR A 366 21.39 19.72 2.87
N PHE A 367 20.15 19.30 2.59
CA PHE A 367 19.57 18.07 3.11
C PHE A 367 19.34 16.99 2.04
N THR A 368 19.67 15.75 2.36
CA THR A 368 19.29 14.58 1.55
C THR A 368 17.78 14.36 1.57
N ALA A 369 17.26 13.47 0.71
CA ALA A 369 15.83 13.15 0.70
C ALA A 369 15.31 12.62 2.05
N PHE A 370 16.08 11.76 2.74
CA PHE A 370 15.70 11.21 4.04
C PHE A 370 15.93 12.19 5.19
N GLU A 371 16.98 13.02 5.14
CA GLU A 371 17.17 14.10 6.10
C GLU A 371 16.00 15.11 6.08
N LYS A 372 15.42 15.38 4.90
CA LYS A 372 14.20 16.20 4.78
C LYS A 372 12.98 15.60 5.47
N VAL A 373 12.92 14.26 5.60
CA VAL A 373 11.81 13.58 6.29
C VAL A 373 11.84 13.88 7.80
N VAL A 374 13.03 14.12 8.38
CA VAL A 374 13.18 14.52 9.79
C VAL A 374 12.37 15.77 10.12
N MET A 375 12.27 16.73 9.19
CA MET A 375 11.43 17.92 9.35
C MET A 375 9.95 17.56 9.60
N PHE A 376 9.40 16.63 8.82
CA PHE A 376 8.01 16.20 8.97
C PHE A 376 7.81 15.41 10.26
N GLU A 377 8.79 14.59 10.64
CA GLU A 377 8.74 13.84 11.89
C GLU A 377 8.82 14.77 13.12
N GLN A 378 9.62 15.85 13.08
CA GLN A 378 9.61 16.87 14.13
C GLN A 378 8.24 17.49 14.33
N LEU A 379 7.49 17.74 13.26
CA LEU A 379 6.14 18.29 13.33
C LEU A 379 5.15 17.28 13.94
N ARG A 380 5.23 16.00 13.56
CA ARG A 380 4.44 14.94 14.21
C ARG A 380 4.75 14.86 15.71
N LEU A 381 6.03 14.89 16.09
CA LEU A 381 6.43 14.85 17.51
C LEU A 381 5.98 16.10 18.29
N ALA A 382 5.96 17.27 17.65
CA ALA A 382 5.53 18.53 18.26
C ALA A 382 4.01 18.59 18.49
N PHE A 383 3.22 18.12 17.51
CA PHE A 383 1.78 18.37 17.46
C PHE A 383 0.93 17.10 17.62
N GLY A 384 1.55 15.93 17.67
CA GLY A 384 0.90 14.63 17.89
C GLY A 384 0.59 13.87 16.60
N ASP A 385 0.17 12.61 16.76
CA ASP A 385 -0.17 11.70 15.65
C ASP A 385 -1.39 12.17 14.83
N ASP A 386 -2.23 13.02 15.42
CA ASP A 386 -3.39 13.61 14.74
C ASP A 386 -3.06 14.84 13.88
N PHE A 387 -1.79 15.29 13.87
CA PHE A 387 -1.35 16.46 13.11
C PHE A 387 -1.52 16.29 11.61
N GLN A 388 -0.94 15.24 11.02
CA GLN A 388 -1.06 14.99 9.58
C GLN A 388 -2.53 14.72 9.16
N PRO A 389 -3.31 13.91 9.91
CA PRO A 389 -4.75 13.78 9.66
C PRO A 389 -5.52 15.12 9.63
N LYS A 390 -5.21 16.06 10.54
CA LYS A 390 -5.79 17.40 10.55
C LYS A 390 -5.47 18.18 9.28
N VAL A 391 -4.21 18.17 8.83
CA VAL A 391 -3.80 18.82 7.57
C VAL A 391 -4.64 18.30 6.40
N HIS A 392 -4.78 16.98 6.30
CA HIS A 392 -5.55 16.34 5.23
C HIS A 392 -7.02 16.72 5.23
N LYS A 393 -7.64 16.73 6.41
CA LYS A 393 -9.06 17.09 6.56
C LYS A 393 -9.31 18.56 6.24
N LEU A 394 -8.48 19.47 6.75
CA LEU A 394 -8.58 20.91 6.44
C LEU A 394 -8.55 21.17 4.93
N ILE A 395 -7.66 20.50 4.20
CA ILE A 395 -7.58 20.65 2.74
C ILE A 395 -8.84 20.12 2.06
N ARG A 396 -9.35 18.95 2.47
CA ARG A 396 -10.59 18.39 1.89
C ARG A 396 -11.82 19.24 2.17
N ASP A 397 -11.90 19.85 3.35
CA ASP A 397 -13.03 20.66 3.78
C ASP A 397 -13.01 22.05 3.12
N GLU A 398 -11.84 22.68 3.04
CA GLU A 398 -11.70 24.02 2.47
C GLU A 398 -11.64 24.03 0.95
N ARG A 399 -11.28 22.90 0.34
CA ARG A 399 -11.14 22.70 -1.11
C ARG A 399 -10.39 23.86 -1.80
N PRO A 400 -9.16 24.18 -1.38
CA PRO A 400 -8.38 25.23 -2.02
C PRO A 400 -8.11 24.86 -3.49
N ASP A 401 -7.79 25.87 -4.30
CA ASP A 401 -7.19 25.64 -5.61
C ASP A 401 -5.88 24.84 -5.42
N PRO A 402 -5.72 23.66 -6.03
CA PRO A 402 -4.45 22.93 -5.95
C PRO A 402 -3.31 23.62 -6.72
N GLY A 403 -3.62 24.63 -7.54
CA GLY A 403 -2.67 25.32 -8.41
C GLY A 403 -2.13 24.41 -9.52
N ALA A 404 -1.27 24.98 -10.37
CA ALA A 404 -0.59 24.19 -11.40
C ALA A 404 0.30 23.11 -10.75
N TYR A 405 0.42 21.96 -11.41
CA TYR A 405 1.17 20.81 -10.87
C TYR A 405 2.67 21.12 -10.68
N ASP A 406 3.20 21.98 -11.53
CA ASP A 406 4.59 22.41 -11.59
C ASP A 406 4.87 23.74 -10.85
N ASP A 407 3.86 24.37 -10.25
CA ASP A 407 4.05 25.58 -9.42
C ASP A 407 4.60 25.21 -8.03
N GLU A 408 5.91 25.10 -7.96
CA GLU A 408 6.63 24.72 -6.75
C GLU A 408 6.47 25.72 -5.61
N ALA A 409 6.59 27.03 -5.91
CA ALA A 409 6.49 28.08 -4.91
C ALA A 409 5.09 28.15 -4.30
N TYR A 410 4.05 28.00 -5.11
CA TYR A 410 2.67 27.94 -4.63
C TYR A 410 2.45 26.75 -3.69
N ARG A 411 2.85 25.55 -4.10
CA ARG A 411 2.64 24.31 -3.32
C ARG A 411 3.44 24.29 -2.01
N LEU A 412 4.66 24.82 -2.01
CA LEU A 412 5.41 25.05 -0.77
C LEU A 412 4.69 26.06 0.13
N GLY A 413 4.14 27.12 -0.43
CA GLY A 413 3.30 28.07 0.30
C GLY A 413 2.07 27.42 0.93
N GLN A 414 1.38 26.54 0.19
CA GLN A 414 0.24 25.75 0.70
C GLN A 414 0.67 24.80 1.83
N LEU A 415 1.83 24.14 1.71
CA LEU A 415 2.40 23.31 2.78
C LEU A 415 2.56 24.13 4.06
N VAL A 416 3.29 25.24 4.00
CA VAL A 416 3.54 26.10 5.17
C VAL A 416 2.24 26.61 5.78
N PHE A 417 1.30 27.05 4.93
CA PHE A 417 0.01 27.58 5.35
C PHE A 417 -0.86 26.54 6.06
N TYR A 418 -1.10 25.38 5.44
CA TYR A 418 -1.97 24.35 6.01
C TYR A 418 -1.34 23.65 7.21
N TYR A 419 -0.02 23.53 7.24
CA TYR A 419 0.68 23.00 8.41
C TYR A 419 0.59 23.95 9.60
N SER A 420 0.74 25.27 9.38
CA SER A 420 0.55 26.28 10.44
C SER A 420 -0.90 26.24 10.97
N LYS A 421 -1.87 26.18 10.05
CA LYS A 421 -3.29 26.11 10.39
C LYS A 421 -3.64 24.85 11.19
N ALA A 422 -3.15 23.68 10.77
CA ALA A 422 -3.36 22.42 11.47
C ALA A 422 -2.69 22.37 12.84
N ALA A 423 -1.51 22.99 12.97
CA ALA A 423 -0.79 23.10 14.24
C ALA A 423 -1.48 24.07 15.22
N GLY A 424 -2.30 24.99 14.72
CA GLY A 424 -2.79 26.13 15.51
C GLY A 424 -1.65 27.06 15.95
N ALA A 425 -0.53 27.06 15.22
CA ALA A 425 0.67 27.81 15.56
C ALA A 425 1.32 28.39 14.30
N ASN A 426 1.98 29.54 14.44
CA ASN A 426 2.74 30.16 13.36
C ASN A 426 4.07 29.41 13.16
N LEU A 427 4.20 28.65 12.06
CA LEU A 427 5.38 27.84 11.78
C LEU A 427 6.44 28.53 10.91
N LEU A 428 6.32 29.83 10.63
CA LEU A 428 7.29 30.53 9.77
C LEU A 428 8.74 30.37 10.28
N GLN A 429 8.96 30.53 11.59
CA GLN A 429 10.28 30.37 12.17
C GLN A 429 10.81 28.93 12.02
N PHE A 430 9.94 27.92 12.18
CA PHE A 430 10.32 26.52 12.01
C PHE A 430 10.82 26.25 10.58
N PHE A 431 10.07 26.70 9.58
CA PHE A 431 10.44 26.53 8.18
C PHE A 431 11.69 27.35 7.80
N ASP A 432 11.87 28.54 8.38
CA ASP A 432 13.09 29.34 8.23
C ASP A 432 14.33 28.60 8.73
N ARG A 433 14.25 27.90 9.88
CA ARG A 433 15.38 27.12 10.41
C ARG A 433 15.72 25.90 9.55
N TRP A 434 14.74 25.32 8.86
CA TRP A 434 14.96 24.27 7.88
C TRP A 434 15.46 24.80 6.52
N GLY A 435 15.55 26.14 6.34
CA GLY A 435 15.96 26.76 5.09
C GLY A 435 14.93 26.57 3.97
N MET A 436 13.65 26.36 4.31
CA MET A 436 12.58 26.18 3.32
C MET A 436 12.27 27.52 2.65
N PRO A 437 12.30 27.62 1.31
CA PRO A 437 11.99 28.87 0.63
C PRO A 437 10.52 29.24 0.82
N MET A 438 10.28 30.48 1.25
CA MET A 438 8.93 31.03 1.46
C MET A 438 8.83 32.40 0.79
N THR A 439 7.82 32.56 -0.06
CA THR A 439 7.51 33.84 -0.70
C THR A 439 6.98 34.86 0.31
N ALA A 440 7.06 36.15 -0.01
CA ALA A 440 6.44 37.21 0.80
C ALA A 440 4.93 36.97 0.96
N ASP A 441 4.25 36.51 -0.10
CA ASP A 441 2.84 36.12 -0.05
C ASP A 441 2.58 35.03 1.00
N THR A 442 3.36 33.94 0.99
CA THR A 442 3.24 32.85 1.98
C THR A 442 3.38 33.39 3.40
N ARG A 443 4.40 34.21 3.66
CA ARG A 443 4.64 34.81 4.99
C ARG A 443 3.48 35.69 5.43
N ASN A 444 2.95 36.52 4.54
CA ASN A 444 1.82 37.39 4.80
C ASN A 444 0.56 36.58 5.10
N ARG A 445 0.28 35.53 4.31
CA ARG A 445 -0.87 34.63 4.50
C ARG A 445 -0.84 33.92 5.85
N VAL A 446 0.32 33.41 6.26
CA VAL A 446 0.47 32.75 7.57
C VAL A 446 0.34 33.77 8.72
N THR A 447 0.96 34.94 8.58
CA THR A 447 0.86 36.02 9.59
C THR A 447 -0.58 36.48 9.78
N ALA A 448 -1.35 36.57 8.69
CA ALA A 448 -2.76 36.95 8.71
C ALA A 448 -3.66 35.95 9.45
N LEU A 449 -3.21 34.72 9.70
CA LEU A 449 -3.95 33.75 10.54
C LEU A 449 -3.98 34.15 12.03
N GLY A 450 -3.10 35.05 12.47
CA GLY A 450 -3.06 35.52 13.87
C GLY A 450 -2.71 34.42 14.88
N LEU A 451 -2.04 33.34 14.44
CA LEU A 451 -1.70 32.20 15.27
C LEU A 451 -0.57 32.53 16.25
N PRO A 452 -0.59 31.99 17.48
CA PRO A 452 0.51 32.14 18.44
C PRO A 452 1.78 31.44 17.93
N GLN A 453 2.92 31.79 18.53
CA GLN A 453 4.14 30.99 18.34
C GLN A 453 3.99 29.63 19.04
N PRO A 454 4.64 28.57 18.53
CA PRO A 454 4.72 27.29 19.23
C PRO A 454 5.25 27.46 20.66
N SER A 455 4.69 26.73 21.63
CA SER A 455 5.15 26.75 23.03
C SER A 455 6.56 26.16 23.20
N VAL A 456 6.97 25.30 22.28
CA VAL A 456 8.29 24.72 22.14
C VAL A 456 8.70 24.87 20.68
N ASP A 457 9.93 25.30 20.40
CA ASP A 457 10.46 25.38 19.03
C ASP A 457 10.52 23.96 18.43
N PRO A 458 9.66 23.62 17.44
CA PRO A 458 9.60 22.26 16.91
C PRO A 458 10.92 21.82 16.27
N SER A 459 11.77 22.77 15.82
CA SER A 459 13.05 22.45 15.19
C SER A 459 14.06 21.85 16.19
N THR A 460 13.80 21.97 17.48
CA THR A 460 14.67 21.50 18.56
C THR A 460 14.29 20.11 19.06
N ILE A 461 13.12 19.60 18.65
CA ILE A 461 12.60 18.32 19.10
C ILE A 461 13.43 17.17 18.51
N ARG A 462 13.66 16.16 19.36
CA ARG A 462 14.37 14.93 19.04
C ARG A 462 13.48 13.72 19.28
N ASP A 463 13.65 12.68 18.47
CA ASP A 463 12.96 11.41 18.67
C ASP A 463 13.74 10.46 19.61
N GLU A 464 13.67 10.73 20.91
CA GLU A 464 14.31 9.89 21.92
C GLU A 464 13.70 8.48 22.01
N GLN A 465 12.43 8.33 21.63
CA GLN A 465 11.75 7.03 21.69
C GLN A 465 12.25 6.13 20.56
N GLY A 466 12.32 6.64 19.33
CA GLY A 466 12.90 5.93 18.19
C GLY A 466 14.36 5.57 18.40
N ALA A 467 15.17 6.46 18.97
CA ALA A 467 16.57 6.17 19.29
C ALA A 467 16.71 5.03 20.32
N ARG A 468 15.90 5.06 21.39
CA ARG A 468 15.87 3.99 22.40
C ARG A 468 15.38 2.65 21.83
N LEU A 469 14.35 2.68 20.98
CA LEU A 469 13.84 1.49 20.33
C LEU A 469 14.89 0.86 19.40
N THR A 470 15.56 1.68 18.60
CA THR A 470 16.65 1.27 17.71
C THR A 470 17.78 0.60 18.51
N SER A 471 18.21 1.22 19.61
CA SER A 471 19.25 0.66 20.47
C SER A 471 18.87 -0.72 21.01
N ARG A 472 17.61 -0.91 21.43
CA ARG A 472 17.10 -2.22 21.89
C ARG A 472 17.07 -3.26 20.78
N ILE A 473 16.63 -2.88 19.58
CA ILE A 473 16.58 -3.78 18.41
C ILE A 473 18.00 -4.22 18.02
N LEU A 474 18.95 -3.28 17.93
CA LEU A 474 20.34 -3.57 17.58
C LEU A 474 21.07 -4.38 18.66
N ALA A 475 20.65 -4.32 19.92
CA ALA A 475 21.19 -5.17 20.98
C ALA A 475 20.71 -6.63 20.91
N SER A 476 19.65 -6.92 20.14
CA SER A 476 19.09 -8.28 19.98
C SER A 476 19.65 -8.97 18.73
N PRO A 477 20.43 -10.06 18.86
CA PRO A 477 20.93 -10.79 17.68
C PRO A 477 19.82 -11.32 16.78
N GLN A 478 18.71 -11.79 17.38
CA GLN A 478 17.56 -12.32 16.65
C GLN A 478 16.89 -11.23 15.80
N LEU A 479 16.64 -10.05 16.39
CA LEU A 479 16.03 -8.95 15.65
C LEU A 479 16.98 -8.36 14.61
N ARG A 480 18.29 -8.33 14.87
CA ARG A 480 19.28 -7.96 13.85
C ARG A 480 19.19 -8.85 12.62
N THR A 481 19.19 -10.17 12.81
CA THR A 481 19.05 -11.13 11.71
C THR A 481 17.73 -10.96 10.96
N ALA A 482 16.61 -10.78 11.68
CA ALA A 482 15.30 -10.55 11.06
C ALA A 482 15.25 -9.23 10.24
N ASN A 483 16.02 -8.22 10.65
CA ASN A 483 16.20 -6.97 9.88
C ASN A 483 17.27 -7.08 8.78
N GLY A 484 17.80 -8.27 8.49
CA GLY A 484 18.82 -8.47 7.45
C GLY A 484 20.22 -7.96 7.83
N LEU A 485 20.46 -7.64 9.10
CA LEU A 485 21.75 -7.20 9.61
C LEU A 485 22.59 -8.40 10.04
N ARG A 486 23.88 -8.39 9.65
CA ARG A 486 24.87 -9.39 10.04
C ARG A 486 25.48 -9.09 11.40
#